data_AF-A0AAF0FUK2-F1
#
_entry.id   AF-A0AAF0FUK2-F1
#
_cell.length_a   1.000
_cell.length_b   1.000
_cell.length_c   1.000
_cell.angle_alpha   90.00
_cell.angle_beta   90.00
_cell.angle_gamma   90.00
#
_symmetry.space_group_name_H-M   'P 1'
#
loop_
_entity.id
_entity.type
_entity.pdbx_description
1 polymer ?
#
loop_
_entity_poly.entity_id
_entity_poly.type
_entity_poly.pdbx_seq_one_letter_code
_entity_poly.pdbx_strand_id
1 'polypeptide(L)' 'MPARKATIKISSRGYVVVPKRLVVAIGGNPGEKLVARVEEGKIVIEKVSE' A
#
# COMPACT_ATOMS: atom_id res chain seq x y z
N MET A 1 5.26 11.77 -11.23
CA MET A 1 5.81 10.40 -11.16
C MET A 1 4.76 9.43 -11.69
N PRO A 2 5.05 8.50 -12.62
CA PRO A 2 4.02 7.63 -13.19
C PRO A 2 3.47 6.65 -12.15
N ALA A 3 2.16 6.40 -12.20
CA ALA A 3 1.49 5.44 -11.34
C ALA A 3 2.00 4.02 -11.64
N ARG A 4 2.68 3.39 -10.68
CA ARG A 4 3.15 2.01 -10.80
C ARG A 4 2.00 1.05 -10.47
N LYS A 5 1.54 0.30 -11.47
CA LYS A 5 0.48 -0.71 -11.29
C LYS A 5 1.10 -2.06 -10.93
N ALA A 6 0.50 -2.77 -9.98
CA ALA A 6 0.78 -4.16 -9.69
C ALA A 6 -0.52 -4.88 -9.32
N THR A 7 -0.75 -6.05 -9.93
CA THR A 7 -1.83 -6.94 -9.52
C THR A 7 -1.35 -7.78 -8.35
N ILE A 8 -2.04 -7.70 -7.21
CA ILE A 8 -1.64 -8.40 -5.99
C ILE A 8 -2.79 -9.33 -5.58
N LYS A 9 -2.47 -10.58 -5.27
CA LYS A 9 -3.45 -11.53 -4.71
C LYS A 9 -3.69 -11.22 -3.24
N ILE A 10 -4.95 -11.25 -2.84
CA ILE A 10 -5.34 -11.16 -1.43
C ILE A 10 -5.05 -12.52 -0.78
N SER A 11 -4.36 -12.52 0.36
CA SER A 11 -4.11 -13.74 1.12
C SER A 11 -5.40 -14.27 1.75
N SER A 12 -5.50 -15.58 1.94
CA SER A 12 -6.62 -16.22 2.67
C SER A 12 -6.76 -15.76 4.12
N ARG A 13 -5.72 -15.16 4.68
CA ARG A 13 -5.70 -14.58 6.03
C ARG A 13 -6.09 -13.09 6.08
N GLY A 14 -6.54 -12.51 4.96
CA GLY A 14 -7.03 -11.13 4.89
C GLY A 14 -5.94 -10.05 4.81
N TYR A 15 -4.67 -10.42 4.65
CA TYR A 15 -3.60 -9.46 4.37
C TYR A 15 -3.22 -9.42 2.88
N VAL A 16 -2.62 -8.31 2.46
CA VAL A 16 -2.11 -8.10 1.11
C VAL A 16 -0.60 -7.83 1.21
N VAL A 17 0.20 -8.50 0.39
CA VAL A 17 1.66 -8.31 0.40
C VAL A 17 2.04 -7.28 -0.66
N VAL A 18 2.36 -6.06 -0.21
CA VAL A 18 2.80 -4.99 -1.10
C VAL A 18 4.29 -5.16 -1.43
N PRO A 19 4.69 -5.22 -2.71
CA PRO A 19 6.10 -5.30 -3.08
C PRO A 19 6.92 -4.13 -2.52
N LYS A 20 8.11 -4.42 -1.98
CA LYS A 20 9.03 -3.43 -1.38
C LYS A 20 9.27 -2.20 -2.28
N ARG A 21 9.38 -2.42 -3.60
CA ARG A 21 9.58 -1.34 -4.60
C ARG A 21 8.46 -0.30 -4.64
N LEU A 22 7.22 -0.66 -4.27
CA LEU A 22 6.09 0.27 -4.24
C LEU A 22 6.08 1.07 -2.94
N VAL A 23 6.37 0.40 -1.82
CA VAL A 23 6.52 1.04 -0.49
C VAL A 23 7.62 2.10 -0.53
N VAL A 24 8.78 1.77 -1.11
CA VAL A 24 9.88 2.74 -1.28
C VAL A 24 9.50 3.88 -2.23
N ALA A 25 8.72 3.59 -3.29
CA ALA A 25 8.30 4.62 -4.25
C ALA A 25 7.35 5.66 -3.65
N ILE A 26 6.56 5.30 -2.63
CA ILE A 26 5.73 6.25 -1.85
C ILE A 26 6.49 6.85 -0.66
N GLY A 27 7.81 6.60 -0.55
CA GLY A 27 8.65 7.11 0.52
C GLY A 27 8.41 6.47 1.89
N GLY A 28 7.83 5.28 1.94
CA GLY A 28 7.66 4.50 3.17
C GLY A 28 8.82 3.55 3.43
N ASN A 29 9.02 3.19 4.70
CA ASN A 29 10.02 2.23 5.13
C ASN A 29 9.40 0.89 5.56
N PRO A 30 10.12 -0.25 5.44
CA PRO A 30 9.68 -1.51 6.02
C PRO A 30 9.44 -1.38 7.54
N GLY A 31 8.29 -1.82 8.02
CA GLY A 31 7.90 -1.72 9.43
C GLY A 31 7.26 -0.39 9.82
N GLU A 32 7.19 0.59 8.91
CA GLU A 32 6.45 1.84 9.12
C GLU A 32 4.95 1.57 9.11
N LYS A 33 4.22 2.19 10.04
CA LYS A 33 2.76 2.13 10.06
C LYS A 33 2.21 3.02 8.95
N LEU A 34 1.27 2.48 8.18
CA LEU A 34 0.56 3.20 7.12
C LEU A 34 -0.93 3.25 7.44
N VAL A 35 -1.62 4.27 6.92
CA VAL A 35 -3.07 4.39 7.04
C VAL A 35 -3.71 3.77 5.81
N ALA A 36 -4.69 2.89 6.02
CA ALA A 36 -5.52 2.35 4.94
C ALA A 36 -6.93 2.93 5.04
N ARG A 37 -7.42 3.49 3.93
CA ARG A 37 -8.78 4.03 3.78
C ARG A 37 -9.49 3.35 2.63
N VAL A 38 -10.82 3.29 2.69
CA VAL A 38 -11.65 2.75 1.61
C VAL A 38 -12.34 3.90 0.91
N GLU A 39 -12.08 4.06 -0.39
CA GLU A 39 -12.66 5.10 -1.23
C GLU A 39 -13.15 4.49 -2.55
N GLU A 40 -14.41 4.69 -2.91
CA GLU A 40 -14.98 4.27 -4.21
C GLU A 40 -14.67 2.81 -4.62
N GLY A 41 -14.70 1.89 -3.65
CA GLY A 41 -14.38 0.47 -3.88
C GLY A 41 -12.89 0.15 -4.02
N LYS A 42 -12.01 1.11 -3.71
CA LYS A 42 -10.54 0.95 -3.68
C LYS A 42 -10.05 1.08 -2.24
N ILE A 43 -8.93 0.42 -1.95
CA ILE A 43 -8.17 0.64 -0.72
C ILE A 43 -7.03 1.59 -1.05
N VAL A 44 -7.06 2.78 -0.45
CA VAL A 44 -6.01 3.79 -0.55
C VAL A 44 -5.10 3.63 0.66
N ILE A 45 -3.80 3.48 0.42
CA ILE A 45 -2.79 3.37 1.47
C ILE A 45 -1.94 4.64 1.45
N GLU A 46 -1.94 5.37 2.56
CA GLU A 46 -1.24 6.65 2.71
C GLU A 46 -0.22 6.57 3.85
N LYS A 47 0.82 7.41 3.76
CA LYS A 47 1.71 7.61 4.90
C LYS A 47 0.94 8.31 6.03
N VAL A 48 1.25 7.94 7.27
CA VAL A 48 0.81 8.71 8.44
C VAL A 48 1.55 10.05 8.36
N SER A 49 0.89 11.11 7.88
CA SER A 49 1.40 12.46 8.07
C SER A 49 1.12 12.86 9.50
N GLU A 50 2.19 13.06 10.26
CA GLU A 50 2.20 13.80 11.52
C GLU A 50 2.74 15.20 11.24
#